data_AF-A0A1V5GWW1-F1
#
_entry.id   AF-A0A1V5GWW1-F1
#
_cell.length_a   1.000
_cell.length_b   1.000
_cell.length_c   1.000
_cell.angle_alpha   90.00
_cell.angle_beta   90.00
_cell.angle_gamma   90.00
#
_symmetry.space_group_name_H-M   'P 1'
#
loop_
_entity.id
_entity.type
_entity.pdbx_description
1 polymer ?
#
loop_
_entity_poly.entity_id
_entity_poly.type
_entity_poly.pdbx_seq_one_letter_code
_entity_poly.pdbx_strand_id
1 'polypeptide(L)'
;MIDIFIPSYHRPDNLKTVNYFLKIGWDAKKIHVFIDDETDDIKDYEATSKRQGFNLHIFDMAEARRRYDYVHRASVSRRSAGQARNMFFDFAKALNIEFYMVQDDDTNMYQIKKNGEYLNPATFKDVDNVFNSVKDFMYKRRIGLFGVSQTGDFIGGVNTKLLRNKVMNTTFVLTKYIYRGERGVQDDDTSLFTGVMNEGLFTGSLGDGLVLLQTPSATAKGGLTDLYNECKLLNKALVCPIQFPSAIIAEKQKKNGGRLHHRIASKHLYPKLIKGTTRDNIAWDTYPEDIPFTNEPIREKK
;
A
#
# COMPACT_ATOMS: atom_id res chain seq x y z
N MET A 1 -14.24 -3.88 -13.90
CA MET A 1 -13.52 -4.53 -12.80
C MET A 1 -12.13 -3.91 -12.69
N ILE A 2 -11.69 -3.67 -11.45
CA ILE A 2 -10.42 -2.98 -11.13
C ILE A 2 -9.25 -3.96 -11.25
N ASP A 3 -8.13 -3.48 -11.82
CA ASP A 3 -6.88 -4.22 -11.92
C ASP A 3 -6.21 -4.34 -10.53
N ILE A 4 -5.79 -5.55 -10.16
CA ILE A 4 -5.23 -5.92 -8.86
C ILE A 4 -3.76 -6.30 -9.04
N PHE A 5 -2.87 -5.62 -8.33
CA PHE A 5 -1.43 -5.76 -8.42
C PHE A 5 -0.92 -6.41 -7.13
N ILE A 6 -0.26 -7.55 -7.26
CA ILE A 6 0.11 -8.43 -6.15
C ILE A 6 1.62 -8.70 -6.21
N PRO A 7 2.42 -8.26 -5.23
CA PRO A 7 3.81 -8.69 -5.11
C PRO A 7 3.85 -10.13 -4.55
N SER A 8 4.66 -11.00 -5.15
CA SER A 8 4.85 -12.37 -4.66
C SER A 8 6.33 -12.76 -4.64
N TYR A 9 6.68 -13.70 -3.74
CA TYR A 9 8.05 -14.19 -3.57
C TYR A 9 8.05 -15.55 -2.86
N HIS A 10 8.74 -16.55 -3.43
CA HIS A 10 8.90 -17.91 -2.90
C HIS A 10 7.62 -18.64 -2.47
N ARG A 11 6.57 -18.51 -3.28
CA ARG A 11 5.28 -19.19 -3.07
C ARG A 11 4.45 -19.35 -4.35
N PRO A 12 5.03 -19.84 -5.45
CA PRO A 12 4.34 -19.99 -6.73
C PRO A 12 3.06 -20.83 -6.65
N ASP A 13 3.00 -21.80 -5.72
CA ASP A 13 1.84 -22.69 -5.55
C ASP A 13 0.89 -22.29 -4.41
N ASN A 14 1.17 -21.19 -3.70
CA ASN A 14 0.39 -20.75 -2.55
C ASN A 14 0.04 -19.26 -2.61
N LEU A 15 -0.37 -18.81 -3.81
CA LEU A 15 -0.86 -17.46 -4.09
C LEU A 15 -2.25 -17.22 -3.46
N LYS A 16 -2.29 -16.99 -2.14
CA LYS A 16 -3.54 -16.86 -1.37
C LYS A 16 -4.46 -15.78 -1.93
N THR A 17 -3.89 -14.63 -2.30
CA THR A 17 -4.67 -13.51 -2.80
C THR A 17 -5.27 -13.80 -4.16
N VAL A 18 -4.49 -14.41 -5.06
CA VAL A 18 -5.00 -14.85 -6.37
C VAL A 18 -6.12 -15.88 -6.18
N ASN A 19 -5.88 -16.90 -5.34
CA ASN A 19 -6.85 -17.95 -5.06
C ASN A 19 -8.16 -17.39 -4.49
N TYR A 20 -8.09 -16.40 -3.59
CA TYR A 20 -9.26 -15.74 -3.04
C TYR A 20 -10.07 -15.02 -4.13
N PHE A 21 -9.43 -14.16 -4.93
CA PHE A 21 -10.12 -13.39 -5.96
C PHE A 21 -10.73 -14.28 -7.04
N LEU A 22 -10.02 -15.32 -7.50
CA LEU A 22 -10.58 -16.30 -8.42
C LEU A 22 -11.76 -17.07 -7.82
N LYS A 23 -11.67 -17.47 -6.54
CA LYS A 23 -12.74 -18.18 -5.83
C LYS A 23 -14.02 -17.36 -5.75
N ILE A 24 -13.93 -16.05 -5.54
CA ILE A 24 -15.11 -15.19 -5.53
C ILE A 24 -15.57 -14.81 -6.95
N GLY A 25 -14.89 -15.21 -8.01
CA GLY A 25 -15.29 -14.93 -9.40
C GLY A 25 -14.74 -13.63 -9.98
N TRP A 26 -13.64 -13.11 -9.43
CA TRP A 26 -12.90 -12.02 -10.06
C TRP A 26 -12.25 -12.49 -11.37
N ASP A 27 -12.19 -11.62 -12.37
CA ASP A 27 -11.57 -11.93 -13.66
C ASP A 27 -10.06 -12.08 -13.51
N ALA A 28 -9.54 -13.26 -13.87
CA ALA A 28 -8.11 -13.56 -13.82
C ALA A 28 -7.28 -12.56 -14.66
N LYS A 29 -7.83 -12.05 -15.76
CA LYS A 29 -7.16 -11.06 -16.62
C LYS A 29 -6.98 -9.69 -15.94
N LYS A 30 -7.65 -9.46 -14.81
CA LYS A 30 -7.52 -8.28 -13.96
C LYS A 30 -6.60 -8.50 -12.76
N ILE A 31 -5.95 -9.67 -12.68
CA ILE A 31 -4.99 -9.99 -11.64
C ILE A 31 -3.59 -9.96 -12.25
N HIS A 32 -2.70 -9.18 -11.64
CA HIS A 32 -1.32 -8.96 -12.05
C HIS A 32 -0.41 -9.37 -10.90
N VAL A 33 0.33 -10.45 -11.06
CA VAL A 33 1.32 -10.94 -10.08
C VAL A 33 2.70 -10.49 -10.53
N PHE A 34 3.46 -9.90 -9.61
CA PHE A 34 4.79 -9.38 -9.86
C PHE A 34 5.83 -10.16 -9.07
N ILE A 35 6.85 -10.64 -9.75
CA ILE A 35 8.02 -11.31 -9.19
C ILE A 35 9.30 -10.67 -9.73
N ASP A 36 10.40 -10.82 -9.01
CA ASP A 36 11.69 -10.33 -9.46
C ASP A 36 12.43 -11.33 -10.37
N ASP A 37 13.32 -10.82 -11.21
CA ASP A 37 14.15 -11.63 -12.13
C ASP A 37 15.29 -12.42 -11.44
N GLU A 38 15.54 -12.20 -10.15
CA GLU A 38 16.55 -12.93 -9.36
C GLU A 38 15.95 -14.11 -8.56
N THR A 39 14.65 -14.35 -8.65
CA THR A 39 14.00 -15.46 -7.94
C THR A 39 14.27 -16.79 -8.66
N ASP A 40 14.43 -17.87 -7.91
CA ASP A 40 14.78 -19.19 -8.45
C ASP A 40 13.56 -20.03 -8.90
N ASP A 41 12.35 -19.51 -8.70
CA ASP A 41 11.07 -20.19 -8.90
C ASP A 41 10.22 -19.59 -10.04
N ILE A 42 10.83 -18.82 -10.95
CA ILE A 42 10.15 -18.19 -12.10
C ILE A 42 9.33 -19.20 -12.91
N LYS A 43 9.90 -20.38 -13.21
CA LYS A 43 9.23 -21.42 -14.02
C LYS A 43 7.95 -21.93 -13.35
N ASP A 44 7.95 -22.02 -12.02
CA ASP A 44 6.79 -22.47 -11.25
C ASP A 44 5.70 -21.40 -11.27
N TYR A 45 6.07 -20.12 -11.15
CA TYR A 45 5.13 -19.01 -11.34
C TYR A 45 4.53 -18.98 -12.75
N GLU A 46 5.31 -19.22 -13.80
CA GLU A 46 4.81 -19.28 -15.17
C GLU A 46 3.80 -20.43 -15.35
N ALA A 47 4.09 -21.61 -14.79
CA ALA A 47 3.19 -22.75 -14.83
C ALA A 47 1.87 -22.45 -14.09
N THR A 48 1.96 -21.85 -12.90
CA THR A 48 0.79 -21.44 -12.12
C THR A 48 -0.01 -20.34 -12.84
N SER A 49 0.64 -19.35 -13.44
CA SER A 49 -0.01 -18.30 -14.24
C SER A 49 -0.79 -18.88 -15.41
N LYS A 50 -0.22 -19.81 -16.17
CA LYS A 50 -0.92 -20.50 -17.27
C LYS A 50 -2.12 -21.31 -16.77
N ARG A 51 -1.97 -21.98 -15.63
CA ARG A 51 -3.03 -22.81 -15.01
C ARG A 51 -4.19 -21.96 -14.49
N GLN A 52 -3.91 -20.80 -13.89
CA GLN A 52 -4.90 -19.96 -13.22
C GLN A 52 -5.39 -18.78 -14.08
N GLY A 53 -4.69 -18.44 -15.16
CA GLY A 53 -5.07 -17.40 -16.13
C GLY A 53 -4.76 -15.96 -15.71
N PHE A 54 -3.98 -15.74 -14.65
CA PHE A 54 -3.55 -14.39 -14.23
C PHE A 54 -2.33 -13.91 -15.03
N ASN A 55 -2.13 -12.59 -15.07
CA ASN A 55 -0.97 -12.00 -15.72
C ASN A 55 0.26 -12.04 -14.80
N LEU A 56 1.33 -12.70 -15.24
CA LEU A 56 2.62 -12.69 -14.54
C LEU A 56 3.54 -11.63 -15.14
N HIS A 57 4.17 -10.83 -14.28
CA HIS A 57 5.14 -9.80 -14.64
C HIS A 57 6.44 -10.03 -13.90
N ILE A 58 7.54 -10.08 -14.65
CA ILE A 58 8.89 -10.23 -14.10
C ILE A 58 9.56 -8.86 -14.22
N PHE A 59 9.98 -8.28 -13.10
CA PHE A 59 10.64 -6.98 -13.08
C PHE A 59 12.15 -7.13 -12.81
N ASP A 60 12.93 -6.23 -13.39
CA ASP A 60 14.37 -6.13 -13.18
C ASP A 60 14.66 -5.63 -11.76
N MET A 61 15.21 -6.51 -10.92
CA MET A 61 15.55 -6.22 -9.54
C MET A 61 16.71 -5.21 -9.43
N ALA A 62 17.67 -5.23 -10.34
CA ALA A 62 18.78 -4.29 -10.35
C ALA A 62 18.27 -2.86 -10.60
N GLU A 63 17.36 -2.71 -11.55
CA GLU A 63 16.70 -1.43 -11.84
C GLU A 63 15.80 -0.99 -10.69
N ALA A 64 15.01 -1.91 -10.13
CA ALA A 64 14.19 -1.62 -8.95
C ALA A 64 15.07 -1.09 -7.81
N ARG A 65 16.20 -1.74 -7.52
CA ARG A 65 17.16 -1.31 -6.49
C ARG A 65 17.78 0.05 -6.81
N ARG A 66 18.12 0.34 -8.06
CA ARG A 66 18.71 1.63 -8.47
C ARG A 66 17.73 2.80 -8.31
N ARG A 67 16.44 2.53 -8.53
CA ARG A 67 15.37 3.52 -8.40
C ARG A 67 14.88 3.70 -6.96
N TYR A 68 15.21 2.77 -6.07
CA TYR A 68 14.65 2.72 -4.73
C TYR A 68 15.32 3.71 -3.77
N ASP A 69 14.51 4.49 -3.07
CA ASP A 69 14.99 5.34 -1.98
C ASP A 69 15.07 4.54 -0.67
N TYR A 70 16.29 4.13 -0.32
CA TYR A 70 16.55 3.39 0.91
C TYR A 70 16.67 4.35 2.10
N VAL A 71 15.58 4.45 2.84
CA VAL A 71 15.49 5.25 4.08
C VAL A 71 16.54 4.85 5.13
N HIS A 72 16.89 3.57 5.21
CA HIS A 72 17.97 3.07 6.05
C HIS A 72 18.79 2.03 5.29
N ARG A 73 19.94 1.63 5.85
CA ARG A 73 20.83 0.63 5.25
C ARG A 73 20.02 -0.60 4.85
N ALA A 74 20.04 -0.91 3.55
CA ALA A 74 19.38 -2.09 3.01
C ALA A 74 20.00 -3.37 3.61
N SER A 75 19.16 -4.38 3.83
CA SER A 75 19.61 -5.73 4.18
C SER A 75 20.52 -6.31 3.11
N VAL A 76 21.21 -7.41 3.41
CA VAL A 76 22.03 -8.09 2.41
C VAL A 76 21.15 -8.60 1.28
N SER A 77 19.96 -9.11 1.61
CA SER A 77 18.98 -9.55 0.60
C SER A 77 18.52 -8.44 -0.32
N ARG A 78 18.47 -7.17 0.14
CA ARG A 78 17.93 -6.02 -0.62
C ARG A 78 16.66 -6.40 -1.40
N ARG A 79 15.78 -7.20 -0.79
CA ARG A 79 14.55 -7.76 -1.38
C ARG A 79 13.38 -7.32 -0.53
N SER A 80 12.31 -6.82 -1.15
CA SER A 80 11.09 -6.42 -0.44
C SER A 80 9.87 -6.25 -1.32
N ALA A 81 8.69 -6.31 -0.69
CA ALA A 81 7.44 -5.89 -1.30
C ALA A 81 7.54 -4.44 -1.84
N GLY A 82 8.15 -3.52 -1.09
CA GLY A 82 8.31 -2.13 -1.52
C GLY A 82 9.02 -1.96 -2.87
N GLN A 83 9.98 -2.82 -3.21
CA GLN A 83 10.65 -2.75 -4.51
C GLN A 83 9.71 -3.12 -5.66
N ALA A 84 8.93 -4.18 -5.51
CA ALA A 84 7.92 -4.55 -6.49
C ALA A 84 6.88 -3.43 -6.64
N ARG A 85 6.40 -2.88 -5.52
CA ARG A 85 5.37 -1.85 -5.56
C ARG A 85 5.83 -0.53 -6.20
N ASN A 86 7.10 -0.17 -6.07
CA ASN A 86 7.68 0.95 -6.83
C ASN A 86 7.70 0.73 -8.35
N MET A 87 7.71 -0.53 -8.81
CA MET A 87 7.61 -0.88 -10.23
C MET A 87 6.16 -0.88 -10.75
N PHE A 88 5.17 -1.03 -9.84
CA PHE A 88 3.75 -1.05 -10.22
C PHE A 88 3.32 0.22 -10.92
N PHE A 89 3.81 1.37 -10.46
CA PHE A 89 3.44 2.66 -11.01
C PHE A 89 3.90 2.83 -12.48
N ASP A 90 5.14 2.41 -12.77
CA ASP A 90 5.71 2.46 -14.12
C ASP A 90 5.01 1.47 -15.05
N PHE A 91 4.71 0.27 -14.54
CA PHE A 91 3.94 -0.73 -15.27
C PHE A 91 2.52 -0.26 -15.58
N ALA A 92 1.83 0.33 -14.60
CA ALA A 92 0.48 0.86 -14.76
C ALA A 92 0.47 1.96 -15.83
N LYS A 93 1.44 2.89 -15.80
CA LYS A 93 1.60 3.91 -16.86
C LYS A 93 1.81 3.29 -18.24
N ALA A 94 2.69 2.28 -18.35
CA ALA A 94 2.97 1.61 -19.63
C ALA A 94 1.74 0.92 -20.23
N LEU A 95 0.84 0.39 -19.41
CA LEU A 95 -0.42 -0.23 -19.84
C LEU A 95 -1.61 0.73 -19.86
N ASN A 96 -1.41 2.03 -19.63
CA ASN A 96 -2.48 3.01 -19.53
C ASN A 96 -3.55 2.65 -18.47
N ILE A 97 -3.12 2.04 -17.36
CA ILE A 97 -3.95 1.73 -16.19
C ILE A 97 -3.90 2.91 -15.24
N GLU A 98 -4.93 3.76 -15.28
CA GLU A 98 -4.98 4.96 -14.43
C GLU A 98 -5.31 4.63 -12.96
N PHE A 99 -6.12 3.59 -12.72
CA PHE A 99 -6.61 3.19 -11.41
C PHE A 99 -6.39 1.69 -11.17
N TYR A 100 -5.69 1.34 -10.10
CA TYR A 100 -5.44 -0.05 -9.70
C TYR A 100 -5.45 -0.20 -8.17
N MET A 101 -5.51 -1.45 -7.72
CA MET A 101 -5.41 -1.79 -6.30
C MET A 101 -4.15 -2.62 -6.06
N VAL A 102 -3.35 -2.23 -5.09
CA VAL A 102 -2.29 -3.06 -4.52
C VAL A 102 -2.88 -3.94 -3.43
N GLN A 103 -2.48 -5.21 -3.43
CA GLN A 103 -2.87 -6.18 -2.40
C GLN A 103 -1.71 -7.12 -2.12
N ASP A 104 -1.35 -7.31 -0.84
CA ASP A 104 -0.32 -8.28 -0.48
C ASP A 104 -0.82 -9.71 -0.72
N ASP A 105 0.10 -10.64 -0.99
CA ASP A 105 -0.24 -12.06 -1.16
C ASP A 105 -0.49 -12.79 0.17
N ASP A 106 -1.39 -12.29 1.00
CA ASP A 106 -1.72 -12.86 2.31
C ASP A 106 -3.23 -12.84 2.62
N THR A 107 -4.05 -12.55 1.62
CA THR A 107 -5.51 -12.42 1.75
C THR A 107 -6.17 -13.76 2.03
N ASN A 108 -6.88 -13.87 3.14
CA ASN A 108 -7.76 -15.01 3.39
C ASN A 108 -9.16 -14.74 2.81
N MET A 109 -9.72 -13.56 3.11
CA MET A 109 -11.02 -13.11 2.61
C MET A 109 -11.33 -11.65 2.99
N TYR A 110 -12.35 -11.07 2.37
CA TYR A 110 -13.04 -9.90 2.92
C TYR A 110 -14.27 -10.30 3.75
N GLN A 111 -14.60 -9.47 4.73
CA GLN A 111 -15.75 -9.61 5.62
C GLN A 111 -16.56 -8.32 5.64
N ILE A 112 -17.87 -8.45 5.81
CA ILE A 112 -18.77 -7.33 6.05
C ILE A 112 -18.80 -7.03 7.53
N LYS A 113 -18.57 -5.75 7.84
CA LYS A 113 -18.60 -5.23 9.19
C LYS A 113 -19.51 -4.02 9.25
N LYS A 114 -20.35 -3.95 10.29
CA LYS A 114 -21.25 -2.82 10.54
C LYS A 114 -21.19 -2.44 12.01
N ASN A 115 -20.92 -1.17 12.30
CA ASN A 115 -20.90 -0.62 13.65
C ASN A 115 -19.97 -1.35 14.63
N GLY A 116 -18.88 -1.94 14.15
CA GLY A 116 -17.99 -2.72 15.01
C GLY A 116 -18.19 -4.23 14.96
N GLU A 117 -19.30 -4.71 14.41
CA GLU A 117 -19.67 -6.13 14.44
C GLU A 117 -19.42 -6.81 13.08
N TYR A 118 -18.76 -7.96 13.11
CA TYR A 118 -18.58 -8.81 11.93
C TYR A 118 -19.87 -9.55 11.65
N LEU A 119 -20.38 -9.41 10.43
CA LEU A 119 -21.63 -10.02 10.03
C LEU A 119 -21.36 -11.33 9.28
N ASN A 120 -20.76 -11.23 8.09
CA ASN A 120 -20.60 -12.35 7.18
C ASN A 120 -19.34 -12.20 6.32
N PRO A 121 -18.83 -13.30 5.74
CA PRO A 121 -17.98 -13.26 4.55
C PRO A 121 -18.56 -12.33 3.47
N ALA A 122 -17.72 -11.48 2.87
CA ALA A 122 -18.14 -10.64 1.76
C ALA A 122 -18.27 -11.48 0.47
N THR A 123 -19.36 -11.26 -0.26
CA THR A 123 -19.55 -11.85 -1.59
C THR A 123 -18.77 -11.08 -2.65
N PHE A 124 -18.69 -11.63 -3.87
CA PHE A 124 -18.19 -10.91 -5.04
C PHE A 124 -18.82 -9.52 -5.19
N LYS A 125 -20.15 -9.47 -5.12
CA LYS A 125 -20.92 -8.24 -5.34
C LYS A 125 -20.60 -7.21 -4.26
N ASP A 126 -20.38 -7.62 -3.02
CA ASP A 126 -20.02 -6.70 -1.95
C ASP A 126 -18.64 -6.10 -2.18
N VAL A 127 -17.66 -6.94 -2.53
CA VAL A 127 -16.28 -6.50 -2.82
C VAL A 127 -16.26 -5.57 -4.04
N ASP A 128 -16.87 -5.98 -5.16
CA ASP A 128 -16.90 -5.18 -6.39
C ASP A 128 -17.64 -3.84 -6.19
N ASN A 129 -18.77 -3.83 -5.48
CA ASN A 129 -19.50 -2.59 -5.18
C ASN A 129 -18.66 -1.62 -4.36
N VAL A 130 -17.99 -2.10 -3.30
CA VAL A 130 -17.15 -1.24 -2.45
C VAL A 130 -15.95 -0.73 -3.22
N PHE A 131 -15.28 -1.58 -4.00
CA PHE A 131 -14.10 -1.18 -4.77
C PHE A 131 -14.46 -0.13 -5.83
N ASN A 132 -15.57 -0.31 -6.56
CA ASN A 132 -16.04 0.70 -7.51
C ASN A 132 -16.51 1.99 -6.79
N SER A 133 -17.12 1.89 -5.61
CA SER A 133 -17.50 3.07 -4.81
C SER A 133 -16.27 3.86 -4.33
N VAL A 134 -15.19 3.16 -3.93
CA VAL A 134 -13.91 3.80 -3.57
C VAL A 134 -13.31 4.48 -4.80
N LYS A 135 -13.32 3.82 -5.96
CA LYS A 135 -12.89 4.41 -7.23
C LYS A 135 -13.65 5.72 -7.49
N ASP A 136 -14.97 5.68 -7.51
CA ASP A 136 -15.81 6.87 -7.79
C ASP A 136 -15.55 7.99 -6.78
N PHE A 137 -15.40 7.64 -5.49
CA PHE A 137 -15.03 8.59 -4.45
C PHE A 137 -13.67 9.25 -4.71
N MET A 138 -12.65 8.46 -5.08
CA MET A 138 -11.31 8.96 -5.38
C MET A 138 -11.30 9.87 -6.60
N TYR A 139 -12.01 9.52 -7.68
CA TYR A 139 -12.15 10.39 -8.85
C TYR A 139 -12.86 11.70 -8.50
N LYS A 140 -14.00 11.62 -7.79
CA LYS A 140 -14.80 12.78 -7.40
C LYS A 140 -14.06 13.75 -6.48
N ARG A 141 -13.22 13.22 -5.59
CA ARG A 141 -12.49 14.00 -4.58
C ARG A 141 -11.03 14.26 -4.92
N ARG A 142 -10.58 13.81 -6.09
CA ARG A 142 -9.18 13.95 -6.55
C ARG A 142 -8.18 13.36 -5.56
N ILE A 143 -8.49 12.16 -5.07
CA ILE A 143 -7.66 11.43 -4.10
C ILE A 143 -6.79 10.45 -4.86
N GLY A 144 -5.47 10.54 -4.67
CA GLY A 144 -4.52 9.66 -5.34
C GLY A 144 -4.25 8.33 -4.64
N LEU A 145 -4.45 8.27 -3.31
CA LEU A 145 -4.23 7.07 -2.49
C LEU A 145 -5.38 6.89 -1.51
N PHE A 146 -5.93 5.69 -1.42
CA PHE A 146 -6.96 5.36 -0.43
C PHE A 146 -6.97 3.87 -0.12
N GLY A 147 -7.59 3.45 0.98
CA GLY A 147 -7.62 2.03 1.34
C GLY A 147 -8.93 1.54 1.94
N VAL A 148 -8.92 0.27 2.32
CA VAL A 148 -9.95 -0.38 3.14
C VAL A 148 -9.27 -0.95 4.39
N SER A 149 -9.97 -0.92 5.52
CA SER A 149 -9.40 -1.42 6.78
C SER A 149 -9.13 -2.92 6.74
N GLN A 150 -8.18 -3.35 7.56
CA GLN A 150 -7.92 -4.77 7.83
C GLN A 150 -8.33 -5.13 9.26
N THR A 151 -8.52 -6.41 9.56
CA THR A 151 -8.99 -6.90 10.87
C THR A 151 -8.17 -6.39 12.05
N GLY A 152 -6.85 -6.26 11.88
CA GLY A 152 -5.93 -5.71 12.89
C GLY A 152 -6.22 -4.26 13.29
N ASP A 153 -6.92 -3.48 12.46
CA ASP A 153 -7.29 -2.08 12.74
C ASP A 153 -8.38 -1.97 13.82
N PHE A 154 -9.04 -3.07 14.18
CA PHE A 154 -10.13 -3.10 15.17
C PHE A 154 -9.70 -3.70 16.52
N ILE A 155 -8.40 -3.97 16.70
CA ILE A 155 -7.85 -4.41 17.99
C ILE A 155 -8.04 -3.29 19.02
N GLY A 156 -8.90 -3.52 20.01
CA GLY A 156 -9.18 -2.57 21.09
C GLY A 156 -10.64 -2.10 21.22
N GLY A 157 -11.57 -2.64 20.44
CA GLY A 157 -13.02 -2.48 20.66
C GLY A 157 -13.78 -1.86 19.49
N VAL A 158 -15.04 -1.47 19.75
CA VAL A 158 -15.95 -0.90 18.76
C VAL A 158 -15.38 0.41 18.20
N ASN A 159 -15.28 0.48 16.88
CA ASN A 159 -14.90 1.69 16.16
C ASN A 159 -16.06 2.12 15.25
N THR A 160 -16.55 3.34 15.48
CA THR A 160 -17.66 3.96 14.73
C THR A 160 -17.18 4.96 13.67
N LYS A 161 -15.87 5.20 13.54
CA LYS A 161 -15.33 6.12 12.55
C LYS A 161 -15.41 5.50 11.15
N LEU A 162 -16.13 6.18 10.26
CA LEU A 162 -16.23 5.80 8.84
C LEU A 162 -14.87 5.92 8.11
N LEU A 163 -14.02 6.85 8.52
CA LEU A 163 -12.71 7.10 7.92
C LEU A 163 -11.58 6.90 8.93
N ARG A 164 -10.49 6.32 8.45
CA ARG A 164 -9.25 6.10 9.22
C ARG A 164 -8.07 6.78 8.55
N ASN A 165 -7.14 7.26 9.37
CA ASN A 165 -5.91 7.89 8.91
C ASN A 165 -4.79 6.84 8.75
N LYS A 166 -5.07 5.78 8.00
CA LYS A 166 -4.16 4.67 7.73
C LYS A 166 -4.51 4.05 6.39
N VAL A 167 -3.51 3.67 5.62
CA VAL A 167 -3.65 2.88 4.38
C VAL A 167 -2.68 1.70 4.50
N MET A 168 -3.15 0.47 4.30
CA MET A 168 -2.31 -0.72 4.46
C MET A 168 -2.97 -1.91 3.78
N ASN A 169 -2.14 -2.76 3.16
CA ASN A 169 -2.52 -3.94 2.40
C ASN A 169 -3.46 -3.59 1.23
N THR A 170 -4.79 -3.51 1.44
CA THR A 170 -5.77 -3.07 0.42
C THR A 170 -5.63 -1.59 0.11
N THR A 171 -4.88 -1.28 -0.94
CA THR A 171 -4.45 0.08 -1.26
C THR A 171 -4.83 0.44 -2.70
N PHE A 172 -5.77 1.35 -2.87
CA PHE A 172 -6.17 1.89 -4.16
C PHE A 172 -5.27 3.05 -4.54
N VAL A 173 -4.81 3.04 -5.79
CA VAL A 173 -3.94 4.06 -6.38
C VAL A 173 -4.64 4.63 -7.60
N LEU A 174 -4.74 5.96 -7.62
CA LEU A 174 -5.20 6.74 -8.77
C LEU A 174 -4.03 7.60 -9.25
N THR A 175 -3.31 7.08 -10.25
CA THR A 175 -2.03 7.61 -10.77
C THR A 175 -2.11 9.07 -11.23
N LYS A 176 -3.30 9.56 -11.55
CA LYS A 176 -3.55 10.95 -11.92
C LYS A 176 -3.31 11.95 -10.79
N TYR A 177 -3.51 11.56 -9.54
CA TYR A 177 -3.47 12.45 -8.37
C TYR A 177 -2.41 12.07 -7.34
N ILE A 178 -1.56 11.09 -7.66
CA ILE A 178 -0.41 10.74 -6.84
C ILE A 178 0.76 10.39 -7.73
N TYR A 179 1.95 10.70 -7.25
CA TYR A 179 3.21 10.32 -7.87
C TYR A 179 3.77 9.07 -7.17
N ARG A 180 4.74 8.40 -7.77
CA ARG A 180 5.45 7.26 -7.15
C ARG A 180 6.15 7.70 -5.85
N GLY A 181 5.90 7.04 -4.73
CA GLY A 181 6.41 7.53 -3.44
C GLY A 181 6.63 6.51 -2.32
N GLU A 182 6.64 5.20 -2.60
CA GLU A 182 6.92 4.22 -1.55
C GLU A 182 8.41 4.25 -1.20
N ARG A 183 8.70 4.61 0.05
CA ARG A 183 10.05 4.73 0.60
C ARG A 183 10.21 3.72 1.71
N GLY A 184 11.22 2.86 1.65
CA GLY A 184 11.51 1.89 2.72
C GLY A 184 11.12 0.44 2.42
N VAL A 185 12.11 -0.44 2.56
CA VAL A 185 12.08 -1.88 2.25
C VAL A 185 11.04 -2.65 3.09
N GLN A 186 10.62 -2.10 4.21
CA GLN A 186 9.55 -2.63 5.06
C GLN A 186 8.68 -1.44 5.48
N ASP A 187 7.41 -1.67 5.82
CA ASP A 187 6.53 -0.57 6.26
C ASP A 187 6.34 0.50 5.16
N ASP A 188 6.48 0.07 3.90
CA ASP A 188 6.38 0.82 2.67
C ASP A 188 5.02 1.49 2.50
N ASP A 189 3.94 0.80 2.86
CA ASP A 189 2.59 1.38 2.89
C ASP A 189 2.47 2.55 3.88
N THR A 190 3.06 2.38 5.08
CA THR A 190 3.03 3.36 6.15
C THR A 190 3.85 4.56 5.78
N SER A 191 5.05 4.33 5.26
CA SER A 191 5.89 5.35 4.70
C SER A 191 5.18 6.16 3.61
N LEU A 192 4.51 5.48 2.67
CA LEU A 192 3.75 6.11 1.59
C LEU A 192 2.63 7.00 2.14
N PHE A 193 1.70 6.46 2.93
CA PHE A 193 0.55 7.27 3.34
C PHE A 193 0.95 8.38 4.32
N THR A 194 1.99 8.18 5.14
CA THR A 194 2.48 9.25 6.02
C THR A 194 3.14 10.37 5.24
N GLY A 195 3.89 10.05 4.18
CA GLY A 195 4.42 11.04 3.24
C GLY A 195 3.32 11.83 2.55
N VAL A 196 2.32 11.15 1.98
CA VAL A 196 1.16 11.79 1.33
C VAL A 196 0.44 12.73 2.29
N MET A 197 0.18 12.28 3.52
CA MET A 197 -0.45 13.12 4.55
C MET A 197 0.44 14.29 5.00
N ASN A 198 1.77 14.10 5.02
CA ASN A 198 2.72 15.14 5.41
C ASN A 198 2.86 16.24 4.35
N GLU A 199 2.67 15.89 3.07
CA GLU A 199 2.60 16.84 1.96
C GLU A 199 1.27 17.61 1.90
N GLY A 200 0.33 17.30 2.79
CA GLY A 200 -0.97 17.98 2.88
C GLY A 200 -2.03 17.38 1.98
N LEU A 201 -1.76 16.24 1.33
CA LEU A 201 -2.73 15.53 0.51
C LEU A 201 -3.65 14.68 1.40
N PHE A 202 -4.93 14.65 1.04
CA PHE A 202 -5.90 13.81 1.73
C PHE A 202 -5.73 12.33 1.32
N THR A 203 -5.62 11.45 2.31
CA THR A 203 -5.69 10.00 2.14
C THR A 203 -6.22 9.35 3.42
N GLY A 204 -6.53 8.06 3.37
CA GLY A 204 -7.06 7.29 4.46
C GLY A 204 -7.69 5.98 4.00
N SER A 205 -8.46 5.34 4.86
CA SER A 205 -9.21 4.14 4.51
C SER A 205 -10.63 4.16 5.05
N LEU A 206 -11.49 3.34 4.43
CA LEU A 206 -12.79 3.01 5.00
C LEU A 206 -12.59 2.27 6.31
N GLY A 207 -13.17 2.80 7.38
CA GLY A 207 -13.12 2.30 8.76
C GLY A 207 -14.24 1.32 9.13
N ASP A 208 -15.17 1.06 8.22
CA ASP A 208 -16.30 0.13 8.41
C ASP A 208 -16.85 -0.31 7.04
N GLY A 209 -17.79 -1.25 7.01
CA GLY A 209 -18.41 -1.76 5.78
C GLY A 209 -17.72 -3.02 5.27
N LEU A 210 -16.55 -2.85 4.64
CA LEU A 210 -15.73 -3.95 4.14
C LEU A 210 -14.41 -4.00 4.92
N VAL A 211 -13.96 -5.20 5.30
CA VAL A 211 -12.73 -5.39 6.05
C VAL A 211 -11.94 -6.57 5.50
N LEU A 212 -10.63 -6.38 5.31
CA LEU A 212 -9.71 -7.44 4.93
C LEU A 212 -9.38 -8.33 6.14
N LEU A 213 -9.56 -9.64 5.99
CA LEU A 213 -8.96 -10.66 6.84
C LEU A 213 -7.72 -11.24 6.14
N GLN A 214 -6.56 -10.92 6.68
CA GLN A 214 -5.24 -11.33 6.19
C GLN A 214 -4.59 -12.37 7.10
N THR A 215 -3.58 -13.06 6.56
CA THR A 215 -2.72 -13.95 7.35
C THR A 215 -1.91 -13.12 8.35
N PRO A 216 -1.78 -13.52 9.63
CA PRO A 216 -0.94 -12.79 10.58
C PRO A 216 0.50 -12.64 10.07
N SER A 217 1.04 -11.42 10.16
CA SER A 217 2.38 -11.12 9.65
C SER A 217 3.46 -12.02 10.25
N ALA A 218 4.48 -12.36 9.45
CA ALA A 218 5.63 -13.18 9.84
C ALA A 218 5.31 -14.64 10.21
N THR A 219 4.16 -15.18 9.76
CA THR A 219 3.80 -16.60 9.99
C THR A 219 3.79 -17.46 8.72
N ALA A 220 3.72 -16.84 7.54
CA ALA A 220 3.74 -17.56 6.27
C ALA A 220 5.17 -17.84 5.81
N LYS A 221 5.43 -19.00 5.21
CA LYS A 221 6.70 -19.30 4.52
C LYS A 221 6.80 -18.45 3.24
N GLY A 222 7.99 -17.91 2.96
CA GLY A 222 8.21 -16.98 1.85
C GLY A 222 7.73 -15.56 2.14
N GLY A 223 7.82 -14.68 1.14
CA GLY A 223 7.42 -13.27 1.30
C GLY A 223 8.25 -12.47 2.30
N LEU A 224 7.57 -11.59 3.05
CA LEU A 224 8.23 -10.71 4.02
C LEU A 224 8.72 -11.43 5.28
N THR A 225 8.29 -12.67 5.55
CA THR A 225 8.72 -13.42 6.74
C THR A 225 10.23 -13.65 6.76
N ASP A 226 10.82 -13.99 5.62
CA ASP A 226 12.26 -14.22 5.50
C ASP A 226 13.04 -12.93 5.78
N LEU A 227 12.54 -11.81 5.26
CA LEU A 227 13.10 -10.49 5.52
C LEU A 227 12.95 -10.08 6.99
N TYR A 228 11.83 -10.39 7.65
CA TYR A 228 11.67 -10.14 9.09
C TYR A 228 12.64 -10.97 9.94
N ASN A 229 12.95 -12.19 9.51
CA ASN A 229 13.93 -13.04 10.18
C ASN A 229 15.35 -12.48 10.05
N GLU A 230 15.72 -11.95 8.86
CA GLU A 230 17.01 -11.32 8.56
C GLU A 230 17.19 -9.96 9.24
N CYS A 231 16.23 -9.05 9.06
CA CYS A 231 16.33 -7.65 9.46
C CYS A 231 15.91 -7.35 10.90
N LYS A 232 15.26 -8.34 11.55
CA LYS A 232 14.54 -8.15 12.81
C LYS A 232 13.52 -6.99 12.72
N LEU A 233 12.94 -6.64 13.86
CA LEU A 233 11.87 -5.63 13.95
C LEU A 233 12.37 -4.18 13.95
N LEU A 234 13.68 -3.99 14.12
CA LEU A 234 14.27 -2.67 14.22
C LEU A 234 14.20 -1.93 12.88
N ASN A 235 14.59 -2.58 11.78
CA ASN A 235 14.53 -1.99 10.43
C ASN A 235 13.12 -1.48 10.11
N LYS A 236 12.11 -2.37 10.19
CA LYS A 236 10.70 -1.99 10.00
C LYS A 236 10.32 -0.78 10.86
N ALA A 237 10.61 -0.82 12.16
CA ALA A 237 10.16 0.21 13.08
C ALA A 237 10.82 1.58 12.86
N LEU A 238 11.97 1.63 12.18
CA LEU A 238 12.73 2.86 11.94
C LEU A 238 12.47 3.53 10.59
N VAL A 239 11.84 2.86 9.63
CA VAL A 239 11.53 3.44 8.30
C VAL A 239 10.78 4.76 8.42
N CYS A 240 9.66 4.79 9.16
CA CYS A 240 8.87 6.01 9.28
C CYS A 240 9.50 7.07 10.22
N PRO A 241 10.10 6.71 11.38
CA PRO A 241 10.80 7.67 12.23
C PRO A 241 11.98 8.40 11.58
N ILE A 242 12.73 7.75 10.69
CA ILE A 242 13.86 8.42 9.99
C ILE A 242 13.32 9.49 9.03
N GLN A 243 12.21 9.22 8.35
CA GLN A 243 11.61 10.14 7.38
C GLN A 243 10.88 11.30 8.05
N PHE A 244 10.17 11.02 9.14
CA PHE A 244 9.31 12.00 9.82
C PHE A 244 9.60 12.06 11.33
N PRO A 245 10.83 12.41 11.76
CA PRO A 245 11.28 12.31 13.15
C PRO A 245 10.52 13.23 14.12
N SER A 246 9.92 14.32 13.61
CA SER A 246 9.07 15.23 14.38
C SER A 246 7.67 14.65 14.67
N ALA A 247 7.22 13.67 13.88
CA ALA A 247 5.86 13.16 13.90
C ALA A 247 5.76 11.68 14.28
N ILE A 248 6.81 10.89 14.08
CA ILE A 248 6.77 9.43 14.23
C ILE A 248 7.92 8.99 15.13
N ILE A 249 7.59 8.18 16.14
CA ILE A 249 8.59 7.61 17.06
C ILE A 249 8.49 6.08 17.09
N ALA A 250 9.61 5.40 17.27
CA ALA A 250 9.63 3.97 17.53
C ALA A 250 9.50 3.72 19.04
N GLU A 251 8.52 2.90 19.44
CA GLU A 251 8.30 2.55 20.85
C GLU A 251 7.83 1.10 21.01
N LYS A 252 7.99 0.53 22.21
CA LYS A 252 7.42 -0.78 22.53
C LYS A 252 5.92 -0.63 22.78
N GLN A 253 5.10 -1.28 21.96
CA GLN A 253 3.64 -1.20 22.10
C GLN A 253 3.11 -2.36 22.94
N LYS A 254 2.57 -2.06 24.14
CA LYS A 254 1.99 -3.06 25.05
C LYS A 254 0.88 -3.89 24.39
N LYS A 255 0.01 -3.23 23.60
CA LYS A 255 -1.09 -3.89 22.88
C LYS A 255 -0.63 -4.91 21.84
N ASN A 256 0.61 -4.78 21.35
CA ASN A 256 1.21 -5.68 20.37
C ASN A 256 2.25 -6.60 21.05
N GLY A 257 2.01 -7.01 22.30
CA GLY A 257 2.90 -7.92 23.03
C GLY A 257 4.29 -7.33 23.35
N GLY A 258 4.41 -6.00 23.42
CA GLY A 258 5.69 -5.33 23.68
C GLY A 258 6.62 -5.24 22.47
N ARG A 259 6.13 -5.57 21.27
CA ARG A 259 6.84 -5.44 20.00
C ARG A 259 7.27 -3.99 19.76
N LEU A 260 8.50 -3.80 19.28
CA LEU A 260 8.94 -2.49 18.78
C LEU A 260 8.13 -2.13 17.52
N HIS A 261 7.50 -0.97 17.53
CA HIS A 261 6.64 -0.50 16.45
C HIS A 261 6.65 1.04 16.38
N HIS A 262 6.38 1.61 15.21
CA HIS A 262 6.20 3.04 15.08
C HIS A 262 4.86 3.48 15.74
N ARG A 263 4.84 4.69 16.32
CA ARG A 263 3.63 5.42 16.70
C ARG A 263 3.62 6.77 15.99
N ILE A 264 2.51 7.04 15.28
CA ILE A 264 2.32 8.27 14.51
C ILE A 264 1.59 9.29 15.38
N ALA A 265 2.18 10.47 15.56
CA ALA A 265 1.55 11.62 16.19
C ALA A 265 0.93 12.52 15.10
N SER A 266 -0.31 12.23 14.71
CA SER A 266 -1.06 12.95 13.66
C SER A 266 -0.99 14.49 13.79
N LYS A 267 -0.98 15.02 15.02
CA LYS A 267 -0.87 16.46 15.29
C LYS A 267 0.41 17.13 14.77
N HIS A 268 1.46 16.36 14.50
CA HIS A 268 2.73 16.83 13.95
C HIS A 268 2.96 16.33 12.51
N LEU A 269 2.15 15.37 12.05
CA LEU A 269 2.28 14.82 10.70
C LEU A 269 1.65 15.74 9.66
N TYR A 270 0.47 16.29 9.94
CA TYR A 270 -0.29 17.06 8.95
C TYR A 270 0.14 18.52 8.91
N PRO A 271 0.26 19.13 7.71
CA PRO A 271 0.34 20.57 7.57
C PRO A 271 -0.84 21.25 8.26
N LYS A 272 -0.56 22.39 8.87
CA LYS A 272 -1.58 23.21 9.52
C LYS A 272 -1.61 24.57 8.86
N LEU A 273 -2.81 25.01 8.52
CA LEU A 273 -3.05 26.40 8.19
C LEU A 273 -2.93 27.19 9.49
N ILE A 274 -1.90 28.02 9.58
CA ILE A 274 -1.70 28.94 10.70
C ILE A 274 -2.55 30.18 10.41
N LYS A 275 -3.46 30.53 11.32
CA LYS A 275 -4.22 31.77 11.21
C LYS A 275 -3.25 32.95 11.29
N GLY A 276 -3.24 33.80 10.26
CA GLY A 276 -2.49 35.06 10.27
C GLY A 276 -2.98 35.98 11.39
N THR A 277 -2.10 36.85 11.87
CA THR A 277 -2.45 37.88 12.87
C THR A 277 -2.66 39.27 12.24
N THR A 278 -2.34 39.44 10.95
CA THR A 278 -2.30 40.75 10.28
C THR A 278 -2.73 40.73 8.81
N ARG A 279 -2.43 39.68 8.04
CA ARG A 279 -2.77 39.55 6.61
C ARG A 279 -2.88 38.07 6.23
N ASP A 280 -4.08 37.61 5.92
CA ASP A 280 -4.41 36.17 6.03
C ASP A 280 -4.75 35.51 4.68
N ASN A 281 -4.81 36.30 3.60
CA ASN A 281 -5.19 35.81 2.27
C ASN A 281 -4.09 36.19 1.27
N ILE A 282 -3.08 35.32 1.12
CA ILE A 282 -2.31 35.33 -0.13
C ILE A 282 -3.26 34.78 -1.20
N ALA A 283 -3.51 35.57 -2.24
CA ALA A 283 -4.27 35.15 -3.39
C ALA A 283 -3.40 34.15 -4.17
N TRP A 284 -3.59 32.86 -3.92
CA TRP A 284 -2.76 31.78 -4.49
C TRP A 284 -2.82 31.77 -6.03
N ASP A 285 -3.86 32.36 -6.61
CA ASP A 285 -4.08 32.55 -8.04
C ASP A 285 -3.24 33.68 -8.67
N THR A 286 -2.37 34.37 -7.92
CA THR A 286 -1.52 35.44 -8.46
C THR A 286 -0.10 35.02 -8.86
N TYR A 287 0.29 33.75 -8.67
CA TYR A 287 1.65 33.28 -8.96
C TYR A 287 1.72 32.50 -10.28
N PRO A 288 2.35 33.04 -11.34
CA PRO A 288 2.48 32.37 -12.64
C PRO A 288 3.38 31.12 -12.63
N GLU A 289 4.12 30.86 -11.55
CA GLU A 289 5.05 29.73 -11.37
C GLU A 289 4.44 28.45 -10.78
N ASP A 290 3.13 28.41 -10.48
CA ASP A 290 2.46 27.24 -9.91
C ASP A 290 2.27 26.11 -10.95
N ILE A 291 3.35 25.37 -11.19
CA ILE A 291 3.31 24.02 -11.79
C ILE A 291 3.05 22.98 -10.70
N PRO A 292 2.39 21.84 -11.01
CA PRO A 292 2.19 20.77 -10.05
C PRO A 292 3.53 20.31 -9.45
N PHE A 293 3.64 20.30 -8.12
CA PHE A 293 4.77 19.71 -7.41
C PHE A 293 4.96 18.25 -7.86
N THR A 294 6.10 17.92 -8.46
CA THR A 294 6.47 16.55 -8.81
C THR A 294 7.82 16.20 -8.22
N ASN A 295 7.88 15.07 -7.50
CA ASN A 295 9.12 14.46 -7.05
C ASN A 295 9.77 13.61 -8.15
N GLU A 296 9.23 13.60 -9.38
CA GLU A 296 9.93 12.98 -10.50
C GLU A 296 11.14 13.85 -10.86
N PRO A 297 12.39 13.34 -10.76
CA PRO A 297 13.54 14.09 -11.22
C PRO A 297 13.34 14.41 -12.72
N ILE A 298 13.68 15.62 -13.12
CA ILE A 298 13.70 16.01 -14.54
C ILE A 298 14.67 15.05 -15.24
N ARG A 299 14.13 14.17 -16.07
CA ARG A 299 14.91 13.21 -16.87
C ARG A 299 14.91 13.71 -18.30
N GLU A 300 16.10 13.91 -18.87
CA GLU A 300 16.23 14.14 -20.30
C GLU A 300 15.59 12.95 -21.04
N LYS A 301 14.69 13.26 -21.97
CA LYS A 301 14.15 12.25 -22.88
C LYS A 301 15.32 11.71 -23.70
N LYS A 302 15.68 10.44 -23.49
CA LYS A 302 16.47 9.68 -24.47
C LYS A 302 15.56 9.19 -25.58
#